data_AF-A0AA36MU06-F1
#
_entry.id   AF-A0AA36MU06-F1
#
_cell.length_a   1.000
_cell.length_b   1.000
_cell.length_c   1.000
_cell.angle_alpha   90.00
_cell.angle_beta   90.00
_cell.angle_gamma   90.00
#
_symmetry.space_group_name_H-M   'P 1'
#
loop_
_entity.id
_entity.type
_entity.pdbx_description
1 polymer ?
#
loop_
_entity_poly.entity_id
_entity_poly.type
_entity_poly.pdbx_seq_one_letter_code
_entity_poly.pdbx_strand_id
1 'polypeptide(L)'
;MEAATSPSKEEAPSTPRSHPLKKGSPRDHWRLEHPEQRVLESGLTALKQLQPAEGLQRSGSMVLRASFFERLLGGHVELKACPANDVAAAQGDLKKLGLRQLLALRILTKGFPTTRVGAFTVHSNFLAALSSELFHRIGALALKGSASETPRRRLEQIGQRLVLCLGAAELLKEKCPPPPAWWLTTLEEEDWPGSGFALVDICALTAQMLEGASADFEQCRGVNMAVVIDLGSAASINWEVITMDAAKEDIPAALAVLKARRRRSRRSTSLEETPEDSSRFPSLPFAADVLPQDGARATSSKVQWPSPTPQHKSPVESPKDSRFNEYPFVTDIFDYFGCCTRRRWEHH
;
A
#
# COMPACT_ATOMS: atom_id res chain seq x y z
N MET A 1 -44.22 54.42 -2.75
CA MET A 1 -44.89 53.25 -2.15
C MET A 1 -44.12 52.03 -2.59
N GLU A 2 -43.06 51.68 -1.86
CA GLU A 2 -42.30 50.45 -2.08
C GLU A 2 -42.63 49.49 -0.93
N ALA A 3 -43.13 48.31 -1.28
CA ALA A 3 -43.52 47.29 -0.33
C ALA A 3 -42.30 46.47 0.08
N ALA A 4 -41.89 46.61 1.35
CA ALA A 4 -40.86 45.81 1.98
C ALA A 4 -41.33 44.35 2.10
N THR A 5 -40.65 43.45 1.39
CA THR A 5 -40.89 42.00 1.45
C THR A 5 -40.15 41.44 2.67
N SER A 6 -40.90 40.85 3.60
CA SER A 6 -40.36 40.28 4.84
C SER A 6 -39.55 39.00 4.58
N PRO A 7 -38.41 38.79 5.26
CA PRO A 7 -37.63 37.57 5.12
C PRO A 7 -38.36 36.38 5.76
N SER A 8 -38.67 35.38 4.94
CA SER A 8 -39.25 34.11 5.37
C SER A 8 -38.31 33.38 6.33
N LYS A 9 -38.88 32.97 7.45
CA LYS A 9 -38.23 32.24 8.54
C LYS A 9 -37.80 30.86 8.03
N GLU A 10 -36.51 30.73 7.68
CA GLU A 10 -35.90 29.48 7.23
C GLU A 10 -35.94 28.46 8.37
N GLU A 11 -36.85 27.49 8.23
CA GLU A 11 -37.13 26.46 9.22
C GLU A 11 -35.95 25.48 9.27
N ALA A 12 -35.22 25.48 10.39
CA ALA A 12 -34.01 24.68 10.54
C ALA A 12 -34.29 23.20 10.22
N PRO A 13 -33.44 22.53 9.41
CA PRO A 13 -33.65 21.14 9.03
C PRO A 13 -33.70 20.28 10.29
N SER A 14 -34.88 19.75 10.58
CA SER A 14 -35.12 18.88 11.72
C SER A 14 -34.14 17.72 11.67
N THR A 15 -33.32 17.57 12.73
CA THR A 15 -32.33 16.51 12.82
C THR A 15 -33.06 15.16 12.77
N PRO A 16 -32.72 14.26 11.82
CA PRO A 16 -33.40 12.97 11.72
C PRO A 16 -33.24 12.21 13.03
N ARG A 17 -34.37 11.93 13.69
CA ARG A 17 -34.41 11.13 14.93
C ARG A 17 -33.84 9.76 14.62
N SER A 18 -32.64 9.46 15.13
CA SER A 18 -32.01 8.16 14.96
C SER A 18 -32.85 7.10 15.69
N HIS A 19 -33.50 6.23 14.92
CA HIS A 19 -34.14 5.06 15.50
C HIS A 19 -33.06 4.20 16.16
N PRO A 20 -33.22 3.82 17.44
CA PRO A 20 -32.27 2.93 18.09
C PRO A 20 -32.19 1.64 17.26
N LEU A 21 -30.97 1.26 16.88
CA LEU A 21 -30.70 0.00 16.17
C LEU A 21 -31.47 -1.10 16.88
N LYS A 22 -32.42 -1.72 16.17
CA LYS A 22 -33.17 -2.87 16.71
C LYS A 22 -32.15 -3.86 17.23
N LYS A 23 -32.40 -4.42 18.42
CA LYS A 23 -31.56 -5.44 19.07
C LYS A 23 -31.53 -6.67 18.13
N GLY A 24 -30.61 -6.64 17.17
CA GLY A 24 -30.54 -7.56 16.05
C GLY A 24 -30.02 -8.91 16.49
N SER A 25 -30.08 -9.87 15.56
CA SER A 25 -29.42 -11.17 15.69
C SER A 25 -27.95 -11.00 16.14
N PRO A 26 -27.39 -11.97 16.89
CA PRO A 26 -25.98 -11.94 17.25
C PRO A 26 -25.16 -11.79 15.96
N ARG A 27 -24.32 -10.75 15.91
CA ARG A 27 -23.41 -10.50 14.79
C ARG A 27 -22.06 -11.10 15.12
N ASP A 28 -21.44 -11.74 14.14
CA ASP A 28 -20.04 -12.09 14.25
C ASP A 28 -19.21 -10.82 14.27
N HIS A 29 -18.28 -10.80 15.21
CA HIS A 29 -17.47 -9.63 15.51
C HIS A 29 -16.05 -10.09 15.80
N TRP A 30 -15.12 -9.55 15.03
CA TRP A 30 -13.71 -9.79 15.19
C TRP A 30 -12.96 -8.49 15.45
N ARG A 31 -11.97 -8.57 16.33
CA ARG A 31 -10.97 -7.52 16.51
C ARG A 31 -9.63 -7.99 15.94
N LEU A 32 -8.97 -7.09 15.22
CA LEU A 32 -7.65 -7.30 14.64
C LEU A 32 -6.71 -6.21 15.17
N GLU A 33 -5.80 -6.62 16.05
CA GLU A 33 -4.81 -5.74 16.69
C GLU A 33 -3.42 -6.18 16.28
N HIS A 34 -2.98 -5.69 15.11
CA HIS A 34 -1.67 -6.04 14.58
C HIS A 34 -0.97 -4.81 14.00
N PRO A 35 0.37 -4.79 13.98
CA PRO A 35 1.10 -3.81 13.19
C PRO A 35 0.61 -3.85 11.74
N GLU A 36 0.38 -2.68 11.13
CA GLU A 36 -0.11 -2.60 9.75
C GLU A 36 0.76 -3.43 8.81
N GLN A 37 2.08 -3.36 9.00
CA GLN A 37 3.05 -4.12 8.23
C GLN A 37 2.78 -5.64 8.26
N ARG A 38 2.37 -6.22 9.39
CA ARG A 38 2.08 -7.65 9.50
C ARG A 38 0.85 -8.03 8.67
N VAL A 39 -0.19 -7.22 8.74
CA VAL A 39 -1.42 -7.43 7.95
C VAL A 39 -1.10 -7.30 6.46
N LEU A 40 -0.32 -6.28 6.08
CA LEU A 40 0.12 -6.08 4.71
C LEU A 40 0.96 -7.26 4.20
N GLU A 41 1.90 -7.75 4.99
CA GLU A 41 2.74 -8.90 4.63
C GLU A 41 1.93 -10.18 4.45
N SER A 42 0.90 -10.39 5.29
CA SER A 42 -0.08 -11.47 5.13
C SER A 42 -0.80 -11.35 3.79
N GLY A 43 -1.33 -10.16 3.50
CA GLY A 43 -2.07 -9.88 2.26
C GLY A 43 -1.23 -10.04 0.99
N LEU A 44 0.01 -9.57 0.99
CA LEU A 44 0.93 -9.75 -0.15
C LEU A 44 1.26 -11.23 -0.38
N THR A 45 1.37 -12.02 0.68
CA THR A 45 1.63 -13.47 0.59
C THR A 45 0.42 -14.19 0.01
N ALA A 46 -0.77 -13.87 0.49
CA ALA A 46 -2.04 -14.38 -0.03
C ALA A 46 -2.23 -14.00 -1.50
N LEU A 47 -1.96 -12.74 -1.86
CA LEU A 47 -2.04 -12.27 -3.24
C LEU A 47 -1.11 -13.04 -4.17
N LYS A 48 0.12 -13.36 -3.72
CA LYS A 48 1.06 -14.18 -4.49
C LYS A 48 0.51 -15.59 -4.75
N GLN A 49 -0.23 -16.17 -3.81
CA GLN A 49 -0.84 -17.50 -3.95
C GLN A 49 -2.04 -17.50 -4.91
N LEU A 50 -2.74 -16.36 -5.04
CA LEU A 50 -3.90 -16.21 -5.93
C LEU A 50 -3.51 -15.95 -7.39
N GLN A 51 -2.30 -15.44 -7.65
CA GLN A 51 -1.83 -15.22 -9.01
C GLN A 51 -1.46 -16.56 -9.67
N PRO A 52 -1.98 -16.87 -10.88
CA PRO A 52 -1.62 -18.10 -11.59
C PRO A 52 -0.12 -18.13 -11.85
N ALA A 53 0.51 -19.30 -12.01
CA ALA A 53 1.92 -19.38 -12.40
C ALA A 53 2.10 -19.04 -13.89
N GLU A 54 1.95 -17.77 -14.29
CA GLU A 54 2.52 -17.31 -15.56
C GLU A 54 4.02 -17.10 -15.36
N GLY A 55 4.80 -17.65 -16.29
CA GLY A 55 6.23 -17.41 -16.35
C GLY A 55 6.54 -15.92 -16.40
N LEU A 56 7.76 -15.55 -16.00
CA LEU A 56 8.28 -14.19 -16.13
C LEU A 56 8.23 -13.78 -17.61
N GLN A 57 7.11 -13.20 -18.03
CA GLN A 57 6.97 -12.68 -19.38
C GLN A 57 7.96 -11.52 -19.48
N ARG A 58 9.01 -11.72 -20.30
CA ARG A 58 10.01 -10.69 -20.57
C ARG A 58 9.29 -9.51 -21.20
N SER A 59 8.99 -8.50 -20.38
CA SER A 59 8.45 -7.23 -20.86
C SER A 59 9.46 -6.68 -21.86
N GLY A 60 9.09 -6.55 -23.13
CA GLY A 60 9.98 -6.14 -24.23
C GLY A 60 10.53 -4.71 -24.12
N SER A 61 10.24 -4.01 -23.01
CA SER A 61 10.79 -2.70 -22.68
C SER A 61 12.18 -2.87 -22.08
N MET A 62 13.19 -2.24 -22.69
CA MET A 62 14.57 -2.23 -22.17
C MET A 62 14.59 -1.60 -20.77
N VAL A 63 14.66 -2.47 -19.76
CA VAL A 63 15.06 -2.10 -18.40
C VAL A 63 16.55 -1.78 -18.47
N LEU A 64 16.92 -0.51 -18.28
CA LEU A 64 18.33 -0.09 -18.40
C LEU A 64 19.21 -0.83 -17.39
N ARG A 65 18.61 -1.23 -16.27
CA ARG A 65 19.24 -2.01 -15.20
C ARG A 65 18.66 -3.42 -15.07
N ALA A 66 18.41 -4.11 -16.20
CA ALA A 66 17.86 -5.47 -16.19
C ALA A 66 18.65 -6.42 -15.25
N SER A 67 19.98 -6.39 -15.33
CA SER A 67 20.87 -7.22 -14.49
C SER A 67 20.78 -6.92 -12.99
N PHE A 68 20.34 -5.72 -12.58
CA PHE A 68 20.10 -5.40 -11.17
C PHE A 68 18.85 -6.12 -10.66
N PHE A 69 17.74 -6.03 -11.41
CA PHE A 69 16.49 -6.68 -11.03
C PHE A 69 16.57 -8.20 -11.16
N GLU A 70 17.28 -8.74 -12.16
CA GLU A 70 17.53 -10.19 -12.27
C GLU A 70 18.26 -10.71 -11.03
N ARG A 71 19.31 -10.03 -10.58
CA ARG A 71 20.03 -10.40 -9.35
C ARG A 71 19.15 -10.30 -8.11
N LEU A 72 18.36 -9.24 -7.98
CA LEU A 72 17.44 -9.08 -6.84
C LEU A 72 16.35 -10.15 -6.83
N LEU A 73 15.66 -10.36 -7.96
CA LEU A 73 14.56 -11.32 -8.10
C LEU A 73 15.06 -12.77 -7.98
N GLY A 74 16.28 -13.06 -8.43
CA GLY A 74 16.94 -14.35 -8.26
C GLY A 74 17.50 -14.58 -6.86
N GLY A 75 17.40 -13.61 -5.94
CA GLY A 75 17.95 -13.71 -4.59
C GLY A 75 19.48 -13.72 -4.54
N HIS A 76 20.16 -13.34 -5.63
CA HIS A 76 21.62 -13.28 -5.70
C HIS A 76 22.20 -12.09 -4.93
N VAL A 77 21.40 -11.03 -4.75
CA VAL A 77 21.77 -9.87 -3.94
C VAL A 77 20.61 -9.47 -3.05
N GLU A 78 20.90 -9.07 -1.81
CA GLU A 78 19.91 -8.47 -0.92
C GLU A 78 19.88 -6.95 -1.14
N LEU A 79 18.68 -6.33 -1.13
CA LEU A 79 18.54 -4.89 -1.35
C LEU A 79 19.39 -4.06 -0.37
N LYS A 80 19.52 -4.49 0.89
CA LYS A 80 20.33 -3.82 1.93
C LYS A 80 21.84 -3.80 1.63
N ALA A 81 22.32 -4.75 0.83
CA ALA A 81 23.73 -4.84 0.43
C ALA A 81 24.00 -4.10 -0.90
N CYS A 82 22.96 -3.62 -1.58
CA CYS A 82 23.11 -2.93 -2.86
C CYS A 82 23.66 -1.51 -2.65
N PRO A 83 24.62 -1.06 -3.48
CA PRO A 83 25.10 0.32 -3.46
C PRO A 83 23.98 1.33 -3.69
N ALA A 84 24.02 2.46 -2.98
CA ALA A 84 22.99 3.51 -3.12
C ALA A 84 22.84 4.02 -4.56
N ASN A 85 23.94 4.13 -5.30
CA ASN A 85 23.92 4.55 -6.72
C ASN A 85 23.14 3.57 -7.61
N ASP A 86 23.26 2.27 -7.37
CA ASP A 86 22.54 1.25 -8.12
C ASP A 86 21.04 1.29 -7.80
N VAL A 87 20.71 1.42 -6.51
CA VAL A 87 19.32 1.52 -6.04
C VAL A 87 18.63 2.77 -6.58
N ALA A 88 19.30 3.93 -6.51
CA ALA A 88 18.78 5.18 -7.06
C ALA A 88 18.57 5.09 -8.57
N ALA A 89 19.53 4.52 -9.31
CA ALA A 89 19.43 4.36 -10.75
C ALA A 89 18.30 3.38 -11.16
N ALA A 90 18.02 2.38 -10.34
CA ALA A 90 16.96 1.39 -10.61
C ALA A 90 15.54 1.90 -10.30
N GLN A 91 15.39 2.96 -9.49
CA GLN A 91 14.07 3.44 -9.04
C GLN A 91 13.14 3.80 -10.22
N GLY A 92 13.65 4.43 -11.28
CA GLY A 92 12.86 4.80 -12.45
C GLY A 92 12.37 3.59 -13.28
N ASP A 93 13.10 2.48 -13.22
CA ASP A 93 12.81 1.26 -13.96
C ASP A 93 11.69 0.42 -13.31
N LEU A 94 11.25 0.73 -12.08
CA LEU A 94 10.13 0.06 -11.41
C LEU A 94 8.84 0.09 -12.25
N LYS A 95 8.61 1.16 -13.01
CA LYS A 95 7.45 1.32 -13.91
C LYS A 95 7.45 0.34 -15.09
N LYS A 96 8.61 -0.25 -15.40
CA LYS A 96 8.75 -1.23 -16.50
C LYS A 96 8.52 -2.66 -16.03
N LEU A 97 8.52 -2.89 -14.72
CA LEU A 97 8.31 -4.21 -14.14
C LEU A 97 6.84 -4.62 -14.22
N GLY A 98 6.59 -5.91 -14.41
CA GLY A 98 5.26 -6.49 -14.30
C GLY A 98 4.77 -6.55 -12.85
N LEU A 99 3.46 -6.69 -12.66
CA LEU A 99 2.85 -6.79 -11.32
C LEU A 99 3.47 -7.91 -10.48
N ARG A 100 3.70 -9.08 -11.09
CA ARG A 100 4.35 -10.23 -10.46
C ARG A 100 5.76 -9.91 -9.93
N GLN A 101 6.54 -9.19 -10.73
CA GLN A 101 7.90 -8.79 -10.36
C GLN A 101 7.89 -7.78 -9.22
N LEU A 102 6.99 -6.79 -9.26
CA LEU A 102 6.81 -5.83 -8.16
C LEU A 102 6.38 -6.54 -6.86
N LEU A 103 5.45 -7.48 -6.95
CA LEU A 103 5.00 -8.28 -5.81
C LEU A 103 6.12 -9.15 -5.24
N ALA A 104 6.89 -9.82 -6.11
CA ALA A 104 8.04 -10.62 -5.71
C ALA A 104 9.11 -9.77 -5.01
N LEU A 105 9.48 -8.63 -5.60
CA LEU A 105 10.41 -7.68 -4.98
C LEU A 105 9.91 -7.24 -3.60
N ARG A 106 8.62 -6.86 -3.47
CA ARG A 106 8.07 -6.39 -2.20
C ARG A 106 8.12 -7.46 -1.11
N ILE A 107 7.92 -8.73 -1.48
CA ILE A 107 8.03 -9.88 -0.58
C ILE A 107 9.50 -10.16 -0.20
N LEU A 108 10.43 -10.05 -1.16
CA LEU A 108 11.86 -10.24 -0.89
C LEU A 108 12.45 -9.16 0.01
N THR A 109 11.89 -7.96 -0.02
CA THR A 109 12.31 -6.84 0.83
C THR A 109 11.55 -6.75 2.15
N LYS A 110 10.88 -7.83 2.57
CA LYS A 110 10.26 -7.91 3.91
C LYS A 110 11.34 -7.77 4.99
N GLY A 111 11.00 -7.08 6.08
CA GLY A 111 11.93 -6.85 7.19
C GLY A 111 13.03 -5.80 6.93
N PHE A 112 13.02 -5.08 5.81
CA PHE A 112 13.91 -3.94 5.64
C PHE A 112 13.56 -2.84 6.65
N PRO A 113 14.47 -2.44 7.55
CA PRO A 113 14.18 -1.44 8.57
C PRO A 113 14.12 -0.05 7.95
N THR A 114 12.91 0.46 7.70
CA THR A 114 12.70 1.82 7.15
C THR A 114 12.87 2.93 8.20
N THR A 115 12.92 2.58 9.49
CA THR A 115 12.86 3.51 10.63
C THR A 115 14.20 4.04 11.14
N ARG A 116 15.35 3.65 10.57
CA ARG A 116 16.65 4.20 11.01
C ARG A 116 17.02 5.48 10.24
N VAL A 117 17.05 6.58 10.99
CA VAL A 117 17.43 7.92 10.51
C VAL A 117 18.87 7.91 9.96
N GLY A 118 19.02 8.32 8.69
CA GLY A 118 20.31 8.73 8.09
C GLY A 118 20.91 7.80 7.04
N ALA A 119 21.03 6.49 7.30
CA ALA A 119 21.87 5.61 6.48
C ALA A 119 21.19 5.02 5.22
N PHE A 120 19.86 5.03 5.14
CA PHE A 120 19.12 4.29 4.10
C PHE A 120 18.05 5.12 3.39
N THR A 121 18.26 6.43 3.23
CA THR A 121 17.27 7.32 2.57
C THR A 121 16.97 6.87 1.15
N VAL A 122 17.98 6.48 0.38
CA VAL A 122 17.83 5.99 -1.00
C VAL A 122 17.03 4.68 -1.05
N HIS A 123 17.33 3.73 -0.17
CA HIS A 123 16.60 2.45 -0.10
C HIS A 123 15.15 2.65 0.35
N SER A 124 14.91 3.56 1.30
CA SER A 124 13.56 3.92 1.74
C SER A 124 12.74 4.52 0.59
N ASN A 125 13.34 5.45 -0.18
CA ASN A 125 12.70 6.02 -1.37
C ASN A 125 12.40 4.97 -2.43
N PHE A 126 13.31 4.01 -2.64
CA PHE A 126 13.08 2.88 -3.54
C PHE A 126 11.91 2.00 -3.07
N LEU A 127 11.82 1.67 -1.78
CA LEU A 127 10.72 0.87 -1.22
C LEU A 127 9.37 1.59 -1.27
N ALA A 128 9.37 2.91 -1.06
CA ALA A 128 8.19 3.75 -1.23
C ALA A 128 7.72 3.74 -2.69
N ALA A 129 8.65 3.95 -3.64
CA ALA A 129 8.35 3.89 -5.07
C ALA A 129 7.87 2.51 -5.52
N LEU A 130 8.46 1.44 -4.99
CA LEU A 130 8.05 0.05 -5.24
C LEU A 130 6.62 -0.19 -4.75
N SER A 131 6.30 0.25 -3.53
CA SER A 131 4.97 0.09 -2.94
C SER A 131 3.92 0.90 -3.69
N SER A 132 4.22 2.17 -4.02
CA SER A 132 3.36 3.03 -4.85
C SER A 132 3.05 2.37 -6.20
N GLU A 133 4.07 1.91 -6.94
CA GLU A 133 3.85 1.29 -8.25
C GLU A 133 3.11 -0.06 -8.15
N LEU A 134 3.39 -0.86 -7.12
CA LEU A 134 2.68 -2.11 -6.84
C LEU A 134 1.18 -1.85 -6.57
N PHE A 135 0.86 -0.98 -5.61
CA PHE A 135 -0.52 -0.73 -5.22
C PHE A 135 -1.30 0.02 -6.30
N HIS A 136 -0.66 0.90 -7.05
CA HIS A 136 -1.26 1.53 -8.23
C HIS A 136 -1.80 0.46 -9.20
N ARG A 137 -0.99 -0.55 -9.53
CA ARG A 137 -1.39 -1.61 -10.47
C ARG A 137 -2.46 -2.52 -9.90
N ILE A 138 -2.38 -2.85 -8.61
CA ILE A 138 -3.42 -3.63 -7.93
C ILE A 138 -4.75 -2.87 -7.97
N GLY A 139 -4.75 -1.58 -7.62
CA GLY A 139 -5.96 -0.75 -7.67
C GLY A 139 -6.52 -0.60 -9.08
N ALA A 140 -5.66 -0.41 -10.08
CA ALA A 140 -6.07 -0.33 -11.48
C ALA A 140 -6.75 -1.63 -11.97
N LEU A 141 -6.22 -2.79 -11.56
CA LEU A 141 -6.85 -4.08 -11.85
C LEU A 141 -8.18 -4.26 -11.10
N ALA A 142 -8.24 -3.81 -9.85
CA ALA A 142 -9.41 -4.00 -9.00
C ALA A 142 -10.63 -3.20 -9.48
N LEU A 143 -10.44 -1.99 -9.99
CA LEU A 143 -11.51 -1.07 -10.41
C LEU A 143 -11.98 -1.22 -11.86
N LYS A 144 -11.62 -2.32 -12.55
CA LYS A 144 -12.03 -2.71 -13.92
C LYS A 144 -12.87 -1.68 -14.69
N GLY A 145 -12.25 -0.97 -15.64
CA GLY A 145 -12.94 0.01 -16.50
C GLY A 145 -12.94 1.44 -15.96
N SER A 146 -13.09 1.65 -14.65
CA SER A 146 -13.02 2.99 -14.02
C SER A 146 -11.58 3.45 -13.74
N ALA A 147 -10.59 2.59 -14.00
CA ALA A 147 -9.19 2.86 -13.71
C ALA A 147 -8.61 4.03 -14.50
N SER A 148 -9.07 4.26 -15.75
CA SER A 148 -8.54 5.33 -16.61
C SER A 148 -8.89 6.74 -16.12
N GLU A 149 -10.01 6.88 -15.41
CA GLU A 149 -10.51 8.16 -14.91
C GLU A 149 -10.05 8.44 -13.48
N THR A 150 -9.60 7.39 -12.77
CA THR A 150 -9.23 7.48 -11.37
C THR A 150 -7.79 7.99 -11.22
N PRO A 151 -7.55 9.09 -10.46
CA PRO A 151 -6.20 9.55 -10.14
C PRO A 151 -5.30 8.45 -9.60
N ARG A 152 -4.02 8.47 -9.98
CA ARG A 152 -3.02 7.48 -9.54
C ARG A 152 -3.00 7.27 -8.02
N ARG A 153 -2.98 8.34 -7.21
CA ARG A 153 -2.97 8.26 -5.74
C ARG A 153 -4.16 7.48 -5.19
N ARG A 154 -5.33 7.62 -5.80
CA ARG A 154 -6.56 6.91 -5.45
C ARG A 154 -6.47 5.43 -5.77
N LEU A 155 -5.95 5.09 -6.95
CA LEU A 155 -5.65 3.71 -7.31
C LEU A 155 -4.68 3.06 -6.32
N GLU A 156 -3.62 3.77 -5.91
CA GLU A 156 -2.68 3.31 -4.88
C GLU A 156 -3.39 2.99 -3.55
N GLN A 157 -4.27 3.88 -3.09
CA GLN A 157 -5.03 3.66 -1.86
C GLN A 157 -5.96 2.46 -1.94
N ILE A 158 -6.67 2.27 -3.05
CA ILE A 158 -7.53 1.09 -3.26
C ILE A 158 -6.71 -0.19 -3.31
N GLY A 159 -5.57 -0.17 -4.02
CA GLY A 159 -4.69 -1.32 -4.07
C GLY A 159 -4.14 -1.71 -2.70
N GLN A 160 -3.69 -0.72 -1.91
CA GLN A 160 -3.25 -0.96 -0.53
C GLN A 160 -4.39 -1.51 0.32
N ARG A 161 -5.58 -0.90 0.24
CA ARG A 161 -6.74 -1.29 1.04
C ARG A 161 -7.18 -2.72 0.73
N LEU A 162 -7.21 -3.10 -0.55
CA LEU A 162 -7.53 -4.47 -0.97
C LEU A 162 -6.54 -5.48 -0.39
N VAL A 163 -5.24 -5.19 -0.46
CA VAL A 163 -4.20 -6.07 0.13
C VAL A 163 -4.36 -6.16 1.65
N LEU A 164 -4.70 -5.07 2.33
CA LEU A 164 -4.96 -5.10 3.77
C LEU A 164 -6.20 -5.91 4.13
N CYS A 165 -7.31 -5.79 3.39
CA CYS A 165 -8.51 -6.62 3.57
C CYS A 165 -8.20 -8.10 3.37
N LEU A 166 -7.45 -8.44 2.32
CA LEU A 166 -7.01 -9.81 2.07
C LEU A 166 -6.12 -10.35 3.20
N GLY A 167 -5.18 -9.53 3.68
CA GLY A 167 -4.31 -9.88 4.80
C GLY A 167 -5.07 -10.06 6.12
N ALA A 168 -6.05 -9.22 6.38
CA ALA A 168 -6.94 -9.32 7.53
C ALA A 168 -7.79 -10.59 7.47
N ALA A 169 -8.37 -10.90 6.30
CA ALA A 169 -9.13 -12.13 6.10
C ALA A 169 -8.31 -13.38 6.38
N GLU A 170 -7.07 -13.47 5.87
CA GLU A 170 -6.19 -14.60 6.15
C GLU A 170 -5.80 -14.72 7.63
N LEU A 171 -5.57 -13.60 8.32
CA LEU A 171 -5.29 -13.61 9.77
C LEU A 171 -6.52 -13.99 10.62
N LEU A 172 -7.74 -13.77 10.11
CA LEU A 172 -8.99 -14.09 10.79
C LEU A 172 -9.58 -15.45 10.38
N LYS A 173 -9.00 -16.13 9.40
CA LYS A 173 -9.49 -17.38 8.81
C LYS A 173 -9.59 -18.54 9.81
N GLU A 174 -8.76 -18.53 10.84
CA GLU A 174 -8.79 -19.53 11.91
C GLU A 174 -9.93 -19.31 12.91
N LYS A 175 -10.63 -18.17 12.84
CA LYS A 175 -11.78 -17.88 13.72
C LYS A 175 -13.05 -18.50 13.13
N CYS A 176 -13.97 -18.89 14.02
CA CYS A 176 -15.27 -19.46 13.66
C CYS A 176 -16.41 -18.51 14.03
N PRO A 177 -17.26 -18.10 13.07
CA PRO A 177 -17.14 -18.35 11.63
C PRO A 177 -15.99 -17.54 10.99
N PRO A 178 -15.53 -17.92 9.78
CA PRO A 178 -14.59 -17.10 9.01
C PRO A 178 -15.27 -15.83 8.50
N PRO A 179 -14.51 -14.74 8.26
CA PRO A 179 -15.09 -13.53 7.70
C PRO A 179 -15.59 -13.76 6.27
N PRO A 180 -16.65 -13.06 5.82
CA PRO A 180 -17.14 -13.15 4.45
C PRO A 180 -16.13 -12.60 3.43
N ALA A 181 -16.36 -12.90 2.14
CA ALA A 181 -15.50 -12.46 1.04
C ALA A 181 -15.64 -10.97 0.68
N TRP A 182 -16.79 -10.37 0.99
CA TRP A 182 -17.07 -8.97 0.69
C TRP A 182 -16.71 -8.10 1.89
N TRP A 183 -15.89 -7.07 1.66
CA TRP A 183 -15.36 -6.19 2.69
C TRP A 183 -15.74 -4.75 2.37
N LEU A 184 -16.43 -4.09 3.30
CA LEU A 184 -16.77 -2.68 3.20
C LEU A 184 -15.83 -1.87 4.08
N THR A 185 -15.10 -0.94 3.48
CA THR A 185 -14.12 -0.10 4.17
C THR A 185 -14.40 1.37 3.93
N THR A 186 -14.11 2.19 4.93
CA THR A 186 -14.17 3.65 4.81
C THR A 186 -13.02 4.18 3.97
N LEU A 187 -13.31 5.26 3.26
CA LEU A 187 -12.34 6.10 2.57
C LEU A 187 -12.30 7.47 3.23
N GLU A 188 -11.14 8.10 3.20
CA GLU A 188 -10.98 9.45 3.73
C GLU A 188 -11.57 10.44 2.71
N GLU A 189 -12.50 11.27 3.17
CA GLU A 189 -13.30 12.18 2.33
C GLU A 189 -12.45 13.20 1.57
N GLU A 190 -11.32 13.61 2.16
CA GLU A 190 -10.33 14.51 1.55
C GLU A 190 -9.75 13.94 0.26
N ASP A 191 -9.47 12.64 0.25
CA ASP A 191 -8.90 11.95 -0.91
C ASP A 191 -9.99 11.53 -1.91
N TRP A 192 -11.23 11.36 -1.43
CA TRP A 192 -12.36 10.79 -2.18
C TRP A 192 -13.65 11.64 -2.06
N PRO A 193 -13.66 12.88 -2.58
CA PRO A 193 -14.86 13.71 -2.62
C PRO A 193 -16.00 12.95 -3.31
N GLY A 194 -17.13 12.82 -2.60
CA GLY A 194 -18.31 12.13 -3.09
C GLY A 194 -18.30 10.60 -2.95
N SER A 195 -17.20 9.96 -2.54
CA SER A 195 -17.13 8.52 -2.30
C SER A 195 -16.62 8.22 -0.90
N GLY A 196 -17.53 7.88 0.02
CA GLY A 196 -17.17 7.62 1.42
C GLY A 196 -16.68 6.21 1.71
N PHE A 197 -16.88 5.27 0.78
CA PHE A 197 -16.69 3.85 1.01
C PHE A 197 -16.17 3.12 -0.24
N ALA A 198 -15.41 2.05 0.00
CA ALA A 198 -15.04 1.07 -1.01
C ALA A 198 -15.60 -0.30 -0.59
N LEU A 199 -16.23 -0.97 -1.54
CA LEU A 199 -16.65 -2.37 -1.44
C LEU A 199 -15.60 -3.23 -2.14
N VAL A 200 -14.98 -4.15 -1.42
CA VAL A 200 -13.87 -4.98 -1.89
C VAL A 200 -14.31 -6.45 -1.88
N ASP A 201 -14.18 -7.13 -3.00
CA ASP A 201 -14.27 -8.59 -3.08
C ASP A 201 -12.85 -9.16 -3.09
N ILE A 202 -12.45 -9.78 -1.98
CA ILE A 202 -11.10 -10.32 -1.81
C ILE A 202 -10.87 -11.60 -2.63
N CYS A 203 -11.94 -12.32 -3.01
CA CYS A 203 -11.85 -13.54 -3.80
C CYS A 203 -11.67 -13.20 -5.29
N ALA A 204 -12.45 -12.24 -5.79
CA ALA A 204 -12.35 -11.77 -7.17
C ALA A 204 -11.23 -10.73 -7.38
N LEU A 205 -10.62 -10.23 -6.30
CA LEU A 205 -9.65 -9.13 -6.30
C LEU A 205 -10.19 -7.89 -7.02
N THR A 206 -11.46 -7.59 -6.79
CA THR A 206 -12.15 -6.42 -7.35
C THR A 206 -12.51 -5.43 -6.27
N ALA A 207 -12.64 -4.16 -6.66
CA ALA A 207 -13.12 -3.11 -5.80
C ALA A 207 -14.17 -2.29 -6.55
N GLN A 208 -15.14 -1.77 -5.81
CA GLN A 208 -16.15 -0.84 -6.28
C GLN A 208 -16.21 0.37 -5.36
N MET A 209 -16.22 1.54 -5.98
CA MET A 209 -16.41 2.81 -5.29
C MET A 209 -17.89 3.06 -5.11
N LEU A 210 -18.32 3.38 -3.89
CA LEU A 210 -19.72 3.71 -3.62
C LEU A 210 -19.86 5.23 -3.51
N GLU A 211 -20.61 5.80 -4.46
CA GLU A 211 -20.86 7.23 -4.54
C GLU A 211 -22.02 7.67 -3.63
N GLY A 212 -21.88 8.85 -3.03
CA GLY A 212 -22.91 9.52 -2.26
C GLY A 212 -23.00 9.11 -0.79
N ALA A 213 -23.81 9.88 -0.04
CA ALA A 213 -24.16 9.58 1.34
C ALA A 213 -25.13 8.38 1.45
N SER A 214 -25.90 8.14 0.39
CA SER A 214 -26.77 6.99 0.19
C SER A 214 -26.15 6.02 -0.82
N ALA A 215 -24.89 5.66 -0.59
CA ALA A 215 -24.21 4.59 -1.32
C ALA A 215 -25.22 3.49 -1.66
N ASP A 216 -25.38 3.21 -2.96
CA ASP A 216 -26.41 2.29 -3.42
C ASP A 216 -25.99 0.86 -3.06
N PHE A 217 -26.34 0.43 -1.84
CA PHE A 217 -26.07 -0.92 -1.33
C PHE A 217 -27.02 -1.97 -1.95
N GLU A 218 -27.87 -1.58 -2.91
CA GLU A 218 -28.77 -2.50 -3.60
C GLU A 218 -28.02 -3.63 -4.30
N GLN A 219 -26.83 -3.34 -4.85
CA GLN A 219 -25.96 -4.33 -5.49
C GLN A 219 -25.43 -5.38 -4.51
N CYS A 220 -25.47 -5.08 -3.21
CA CYS A 220 -25.05 -5.97 -2.15
C CYS A 220 -26.21 -6.72 -1.49
N ARG A 221 -27.46 -6.55 -1.94
CA ARG A 221 -28.61 -7.19 -1.30
C ARG A 221 -28.44 -8.71 -1.26
N GLY A 222 -28.58 -9.27 -0.05
CA GLY A 222 -28.44 -10.71 0.21
C GLY A 222 -27.00 -11.18 0.38
N VAL A 223 -26.02 -10.28 0.31
CA VAL A 223 -24.61 -10.58 0.54
C VAL A 223 -24.25 -10.24 1.99
N ASN A 224 -23.70 -11.23 2.70
CA ASN A 224 -23.04 -10.98 3.99
C ASN A 224 -21.69 -10.31 3.71
N MET A 225 -21.43 -9.19 4.38
CA MET A 225 -20.19 -8.44 4.22
C MET A 225 -19.53 -8.14 5.56
N ALA A 226 -18.21 -8.05 5.54
CA ALA A 226 -17.36 -7.63 6.63
C ALA A 226 -17.23 -6.11 6.59
N VAL A 227 -17.84 -5.42 7.55
CA VAL A 227 -17.70 -3.97 7.69
C VAL A 227 -16.51 -3.66 8.57
N VAL A 228 -15.53 -2.94 8.00
CA VAL A 228 -14.27 -2.58 8.66
C VAL A 228 -14.38 -1.22 9.32
N ILE A 229 -14.04 -1.16 10.59
CA ILE A 229 -13.94 0.07 11.37
C ILE A 229 -12.50 0.21 11.81
N ASP A 230 -11.84 1.23 11.29
CA ASP A 230 -10.49 1.56 11.71
C ASP A 230 -10.50 2.41 12.99
N LEU A 231 -10.16 1.77 14.11
CA LEU A 231 -9.97 2.41 15.42
C LEU A 231 -8.50 2.82 15.66
N GLY A 232 -7.60 2.52 14.72
CA GLY A 232 -6.17 2.68 14.88
C GLY A 232 -5.69 4.13 14.80
N SER A 233 -4.49 4.35 15.35
CA SER A 233 -3.62 5.48 15.04
C SER A 233 -2.74 5.14 13.82
N ALA A 234 -2.04 6.14 13.27
CA ALA A 234 -1.32 6.04 12.00
C ALA A 234 -0.28 4.89 11.87
N ALA A 235 0.12 4.24 12.97
CA ALA A 235 1.16 3.21 12.97
C ALA A 235 0.65 1.78 13.25
N SER A 236 -0.63 1.59 13.58
CA SER A 236 -1.17 0.28 13.95
C SER A 236 -2.55 0.05 13.37
N ILE A 237 -2.78 -1.15 12.85
CA ILE A 237 -4.12 -1.59 12.49
C ILE A 237 -4.81 -2.05 13.77
N ASN A 238 -5.82 -1.29 14.17
CA ASN A 238 -6.81 -1.69 15.16
C ASN A 238 -8.16 -1.71 14.47
N TRP A 239 -8.45 -2.82 13.78
CA TRP A 239 -9.69 -2.97 13.04
C TRP A 239 -10.72 -3.73 13.87
N GLU A 240 -11.91 -3.16 13.94
CA GLU A 240 -13.12 -3.86 14.36
C GLU A 240 -13.83 -4.30 13.07
N VAL A 241 -14.04 -5.61 12.91
CA VAL A 241 -14.69 -6.20 11.74
C VAL A 241 -16.00 -6.81 12.19
N ILE A 242 -17.11 -6.36 11.60
CA ILE A 242 -18.46 -6.80 11.97
C ILE A 242 -19.14 -7.35 10.73
N THR A 243 -19.75 -8.52 10.84
CA THR A 243 -20.59 -9.04 9.75
C THR A 243 -21.92 -8.29 9.71
N MET A 244 -22.30 -7.85 8.51
CA MET A 244 -23.58 -7.22 8.24
C MET A 244 -24.25 -7.85 7.02
N ASP A 245 -25.57 -7.97 7.08
CA ASP A 245 -26.43 -8.40 5.96
C ASP A 245 -27.05 -7.15 5.33
N ALA A 246 -26.63 -6.81 4.11
CA ALA A 246 -27.10 -5.61 3.42
C ALA A 246 -28.60 -5.60 3.11
N ALA A 247 -29.27 -6.77 3.09
CA ALA A 247 -30.71 -6.82 2.87
C ALA A 247 -31.52 -6.52 4.15
N LYS A 248 -30.94 -6.76 5.32
CA LYS A 248 -31.66 -6.66 6.61
C LYS A 248 -31.27 -5.45 7.43
N GLU A 249 -30.09 -4.90 7.20
CA GLU A 249 -29.49 -3.89 8.08
C GLU A 249 -29.28 -2.55 7.37
N ASP A 250 -29.53 -1.47 8.10
CA ASP A 250 -29.21 -0.10 7.65
C ASP A 250 -27.70 0.12 7.79
N ILE A 251 -26.96 -0.26 6.73
CA ILE A 251 -25.52 -0.09 6.63
C ILE A 251 -25.11 1.39 6.80
N PRO A 252 -25.74 2.37 6.13
CA PRO A 252 -25.44 3.79 6.36
C PRO A 252 -25.53 4.21 7.82
N ALA A 253 -26.61 3.84 8.52
CA ALA A 253 -26.79 4.20 9.92
C ALA A 253 -25.74 3.52 10.81
N ALA A 254 -25.43 2.25 10.57
CA ALA A 254 -24.37 1.55 11.29
C ALA A 254 -23.02 2.26 11.09
N LEU A 255 -22.66 2.59 9.85
CA LEU A 255 -21.42 3.30 9.53
C LEU A 255 -21.36 4.68 10.18
N ALA A 256 -22.48 5.41 10.26
CA ALA A 256 -22.55 6.69 10.96
C ALA A 256 -22.26 6.54 12.46
N VAL A 257 -22.86 5.53 13.11
CA VAL A 257 -22.59 5.20 14.52
C VAL A 257 -21.12 4.84 14.73
N LEU A 258 -20.56 4.06 13.82
CA LEU A 258 -19.17 3.61 13.87
C LEU A 258 -18.18 4.76 13.64
N LYS A 259 -18.45 5.66 12.70
CA LYS A 259 -17.68 6.90 12.50
C LYS A 259 -17.72 7.78 13.75
N ALA A 260 -18.88 7.91 14.39
CA ALA A 260 -19.01 8.64 15.65
C ALA A 260 -18.16 8.01 16.78
N ARG A 261 -18.11 6.67 16.85
CA ARG A 261 -17.24 5.95 17.79
C ARG A 261 -15.75 6.19 17.53
N ARG A 262 -15.29 6.15 16.26
CA ARG A 262 -13.90 6.49 15.87
C ARG A 262 -13.52 7.90 16.34
N ARG A 263 -14.40 8.89 16.12
CA ARG A 263 -14.18 10.27 16.56
C ARG A 263 -14.04 10.39 18.08
N ARG A 264 -14.86 9.66 18.84
CA ARG A 264 -14.76 9.63 20.32
C ARG A 264 -13.44 9.00 20.78
N SER A 265 -13.05 7.87 20.17
CA SER A 265 -11.80 7.17 20.50
C SER A 265 -10.57 8.04 20.24
N ARG A 266 -10.56 8.81 19.14
CA ARG A 266 -9.45 9.75 18.85
C ARG A 266 -9.36 10.89 19.86
N ARG A 267 -10.52 11.42 20.31
CA ARG A 267 -10.56 12.50 21.31
C ARG A 267 -10.05 12.06 22.68
N SER A 268 -10.30 10.82 23.09
CA SER A 268 -9.75 10.30 24.35
C SER A 268 -8.23 10.18 24.30
N THR A 269 -7.66 9.75 23.17
CA THR A 269 -6.20 9.63 23.04
C THR A 269 -5.51 11.00 23.01
N SER A 270 -6.10 12.01 22.35
CA SER A 270 -5.50 13.35 22.30
C SER A 270 -5.49 14.10 23.63
N LEU A 271 -6.32 13.70 24.60
CA LEU A 271 -6.36 14.34 25.93
C LEU A 271 -5.29 13.80 26.89
N GLU A 272 -4.72 12.63 26.60
CA GLU A 272 -3.62 12.06 27.39
C GLU A 272 -2.23 12.46 26.90
N GLU A 273 -2.11 13.08 25.72
CA GLU A 273 -0.90 13.84 25.36
C GLU A 273 -0.92 15.17 26.12
N THR A 274 -0.82 15.10 27.46
CA THR A 274 -0.38 16.24 28.24
C THR A 274 0.96 16.68 27.67
N PRO A 275 1.16 17.98 27.37
CA PRO A 275 2.46 18.51 26.98
C PRO A 275 3.38 18.44 28.20
N GLU A 276 3.87 17.24 28.51
CA GLU A 276 4.92 17.05 29.49
C GLU A 276 6.20 17.67 28.92
N ASP A 277 6.40 18.92 29.32
CA ASP A 277 7.68 19.47 29.74
C ASP A 277 8.89 19.15 28.84
N SER A 278 8.73 19.30 27.52
CA SER A 278 9.86 19.44 26.58
C SER A 278 10.69 20.71 26.81
N SER A 279 10.48 21.42 27.93
CA SER A 279 11.25 22.59 28.34
C SER A 279 12.47 22.26 29.22
N ARG A 280 12.72 20.99 29.58
CA ARG A 280 13.85 20.59 30.45
C ARG A 280 15.03 19.89 29.77
N PHE A 281 15.27 20.14 28.48
CA PHE A 281 16.62 19.96 27.96
C PHE A 281 17.36 21.29 28.10
N PRO A 282 18.37 21.41 28.98
CA PRO A 282 19.24 22.57 28.97
C PRO A 282 19.83 22.65 27.57
N SER A 283 19.66 23.81 26.93
CA SER A 283 20.34 24.18 25.71
C SER A 283 21.84 23.95 25.93
N LEU A 284 22.36 22.83 25.41
CA LEU A 284 23.80 22.67 25.29
C LEU A 284 24.26 23.82 24.39
N PRO A 285 25.21 24.67 24.85
CA PRO A 285 25.73 25.73 24.01
C PRO A 285 26.38 25.06 22.80
N PHE A 286 25.76 25.24 21.65
CA PHE A 286 26.37 24.92 20.37
C PHE A 286 27.63 25.79 20.30
N ALA A 287 28.80 25.16 20.35
CA ALA A 287 30.10 25.81 20.24
C ALA A 287 30.22 26.45 18.85
N ALA A 288 29.66 27.65 18.72
CA ALA A 288 30.01 28.59 17.68
C ALA A 288 31.26 29.31 18.15
N ASP A 289 32.43 28.72 17.88
CA ASP A 289 33.73 29.41 17.79
C ASP A 289 34.82 28.37 17.54
N VAL A 290 35.16 28.14 16.26
CA VAL A 290 36.54 28.09 15.74
C VAL A 290 36.40 28.21 14.21
N LEU A 291 36.36 29.44 13.70
CA LEU A 291 36.76 29.74 12.33
C LEU A 291 38.25 30.12 12.36
N PRO A 292 39.15 29.38 11.70
CA PRO A 292 40.45 29.92 11.35
C PRO A 292 40.25 30.95 10.24
N GLN A 293 40.37 32.24 10.58
CA GLN A 293 40.74 33.25 9.59
C GLN A 293 42.21 33.03 9.27
N ASP A 294 42.50 32.44 8.12
CA ASP A 294 43.78 32.64 7.46
C ASP A 294 43.56 32.87 5.97
N GLY A 295 43.87 34.10 5.56
CA GLY A 295 43.94 34.49 4.17
C GLY A 295 45.15 33.84 3.51
N ALA A 296 44.90 32.87 2.64
CA ALA A 296 45.88 32.43 1.67
C ALA A 296 45.21 32.36 0.29
N ARG A 297 45.68 33.25 -0.59
CA ARG A 297 45.33 33.40 -2.00
C ARG A 297 45.68 32.10 -2.73
N ALA A 298 44.71 31.22 -2.92
CA ALA A 298 44.87 30.00 -3.70
C ALA A 298 44.91 30.35 -5.20
N THR A 299 46.10 30.22 -5.79
CA THR A 299 46.28 30.14 -7.23
C THR A 299 45.60 28.87 -7.75
N SER A 300 44.88 29.02 -8.86
CA SER A 300 44.22 27.92 -9.58
C SER A 300 45.24 26.88 -10.01
N SER A 301 45.38 25.79 -9.24
CA SER A 301 46.06 24.57 -9.67
C SER A 301 45.07 23.74 -10.49
N LYS A 302 45.32 23.72 -11.79
CA LYS A 302 44.65 22.87 -12.78
C LYS A 302 44.97 21.42 -12.42
N VAL A 303 44.04 20.73 -11.76
CA VAL A 303 44.15 19.29 -11.48
C VAL A 303 44.11 18.55 -12.82
N GLN A 304 45.27 18.12 -13.26
CA GLN A 304 45.47 17.34 -14.47
C GLN A 304 45.22 15.87 -14.12
N TRP A 305 44.05 15.37 -14.50
CA TRP A 305 43.75 13.95 -14.40
C TRP A 305 44.69 13.16 -15.32
N PRO A 306 45.28 12.04 -14.87
CA PRO A 306 46.11 11.20 -15.71
C PRO A 306 45.26 10.66 -16.88
N SER A 307 45.72 10.91 -18.10
CA SER A 307 45.12 10.34 -19.30
C SER A 307 45.25 8.81 -19.26
N PRO A 308 44.19 8.06 -19.62
CA PRO A 308 44.27 6.60 -19.66
C PRO A 308 45.31 6.16 -20.70
N THR A 309 46.27 5.35 -20.25
CA THR A 309 47.31 4.76 -21.09
C THR A 309 46.67 3.81 -22.11
N PRO A 310 46.99 3.92 -23.41
CA PRO A 310 46.48 3.00 -24.41
C PRO A 310 47.21 1.65 -24.29
N GLN A 311 46.50 0.62 -23.84
CA GLN A 311 46.99 -0.75 -23.98
C GLN A 311 46.75 -1.22 -25.42
N HIS A 312 47.86 -1.33 -26.15
CA HIS A 312 47.97 -2.07 -27.40
C HIS A 312 47.44 -3.50 -27.23
N LYS A 313 46.36 -3.85 -27.92
CA LYS A 313 45.97 -5.23 -28.21
C LYS A 313 46.19 -5.49 -29.69
N SER A 314 47.11 -6.40 -30.00
CA SER A 314 47.25 -7.01 -31.32
C SER A 314 46.14 -8.04 -31.55
N PRO A 315 45.79 -8.33 -32.81
CA PRO A 315 44.55 -9.02 -33.17
C PRO A 315 44.74 -10.54 -33.09
N VAL A 316 43.79 -11.22 -32.46
CA VAL A 316 43.58 -12.67 -32.68
C VAL A 316 42.22 -12.80 -33.33
N GLU A 317 42.26 -13.36 -34.54
CA GLU A 317 41.13 -13.61 -35.41
C GLU A 317 40.14 -14.61 -34.79
N SER A 318 38.91 -14.49 -35.30
CA SER A 318 37.66 -15.11 -34.81
C SER A 318 37.66 -16.64 -34.85
N PRO A 319 36.68 -17.27 -34.19
CA PRO A 319 35.53 -17.69 -35.00
C PRO A 319 34.19 -17.21 -34.43
N LYS A 320 33.34 -16.79 -35.35
CA LYS A 320 31.92 -16.58 -35.14
C LYS A 320 31.30 -17.91 -34.73
N ASP A 321 30.81 -18.00 -33.50
CA ASP A 321 29.81 -18.99 -33.16
C ASP A 321 28.66 -18.33 -32.39
N SER A 322 27.57 -18.19 -33.13
CA SER A 322 26.26 -17.78 -32.66
C SER A 322 25.70 -18.89 -31.77
N ARG A 323 25.79 -18.74 -30.45
CA ARG A 323 25.03 -19.54 -29.47
C ARG A 323 25.02 -18.85 -28.09
N PHE A 324 24.32 -17.72 -27.97
CA PHE A 324 23.84 -17.21 -26.69
C PHE A 324 22.34 -17.47 -26.59
N ASN A 325 22.00 -18.76 -26.50
CA ASN A 325 20.71 -19.26 -26.07
C ASN A 325 21.04 -20.39 -25.12
N GLU A 326 21.00 -20.13 -23.81
CA GLU A 326 20.78 -21.10 -22.72
C GLU A 326 21.14 -20.46 -21.38
N TYR A 327 20.13 -19.91 -20.70
CA TYR A 327 20.13 -19.82 -19.22
C TYR A 327 18.89 -20.57 -18.73
N PRO A 328 18.94 -21.90 -18.56
CA PRO A 328 17.79 -22.71 -18.14
C PRO A 328 17.45 -22.59 -16.64
N PHE A 329 18.18 -21.80 -15.85
CA PHE A 329 18.09 -21.82 -14.39
C PHE A 329 16.91 -21.02 -13.79
N VAL A 330 16.29 -20.10 -14.54
CA VAL A 330 15.24 -19.23 -13.97
C VAL A 330 13.86 -19.90 -13.97
N THR A 331 13.67 -20.97 -14.75
CA THR A 331 12.42 -21.76 -14.74
C THR A 331 12.34 -22.72 -13.55
N ASP A 332 13.46 -23.32 -13.14
CA ASP A 332 13.45 -24.40 -12.14
C ASP A 332 13.24 -23.94 -10.69
N ILE A 333 13.47 -22.65 -10.38
CA ILE A 333 13.24 -22.12 -9.03
C ILE A 333 11.74 -21.99 -8.70
N PHE A 334 10.87 -21.89 -9.71
CA PHE A 334 9.46 -21.56 -9.48
C PHE A 334 8.51 -22.78 -9.53
N ASP A 335 8.93 -23.90 -10.13
CA ASP A 335 8.14 -25.15 -10.12
C ASP A 335 8.10 -25.82 -8.73
N TYR A 336 9.06 -25.54 -7.84
CA TYR A 336 9.13 -26.16 -6.52
C TYR A 336 8.02 -25.68 -5.54
N PHE A 337 7.34 -24.56 -5.82
CA PHE A 337 6.33 -23.99 -4.91
C PHE A 337 4.86 -24.14 -5.40
N GLY A 338 4.62 -24.82 -6.53
CA GLY A 338 3.35 -24.73 -7.27
C GLY A 338 2.26 -25.78 -7.01
N CYS A 339 2.48 -26.84 -6.23
CA CYS A 339 1.58 -28.03 -6.32
C CYS A 339 0.42 -28.17 -5.31
N CYS A 340 0.18 -27.26 -4.34
CA CYS A 340 -0.68 -27.64 -3.19
C CYS A 340 -2.02 -26.90 -2.95
N THR A 341 -2.53 -25.97 -3.77
CA THR A 341 -3.70 -25.16 -3.33
C THR A 341 -4.92 -25.09 -4.24
N ARG A 342 -5.11 -26.03 -5.20
CA ARG A 342 -6.29 -26.03 -6.06
C ARG A 342 -7.28 -27.16 -5.72
N ARG A 343 -8.05 -27.00 -4.64
CA ARG A 343 -9.36 -27.66 -4.38
C ARG A 343 -9.89 -27.26 -2.99
N ARG A 344 -10.74 -26.20 -2.84
CA ARG A 344 -11.68 -26.14 -1.69
C ARG A 344 -12.80 -25.07 -1.63
N TRP A 345 -13.32 -24.50 -2.72
CA TRP A 345 -14.37 -23.46 -2.58
C TRP A 345 -15.53 -23.58 -3.58
N GLU A 346 -16.07 -24.79 -3.80
CA GLU A 346 -17.28 -25.00 -4.64
C GLU A 346 -18.52 -25.51 -3.87
N HIS A 347 -18.53 -25.44 -2.54
CA HIS A 347 -19.76 -25.70 -1.78
C HIS A 347 -19.93 -24.65 -0.69
N HIS A 348 -20.71 -23.60 -0.97
CA HIS A 348 -21.69 -23.03 -0.05
C HIS A 348 -22.60 -22.03 -0.75
#